data_AF-L1LG09-F1
#
_entry.id   AF-L1LG09-F1
#
_cell.length_a   1.000
_cell.length_b   1.000
_cell.length_c   1.000
_cell.angle_alpha   90.00
_cell.angle_beta   90.00
_cell.angle_gamma   90.00
#
_symmetry.space_group_name_H-M   'P 1'
#
loop_
_entity.id
_entity.type
_entity.pdbx_description
1 polymer ?
#
loop_
_entity_poly.entity_id
_entity_poly.type
_entity_poly.pdbx_seq_one_letter_code
_entity_poly.pdbx_strand_id
1 'polypeptide(L)'
;MNVFSILLVTCLLGLCHCKRSKFVTDIPVIEVLDDYPEMETRRSGSSGKRLVWDMAHGIAYEEEYTQSLARRSNDRKVEDVAVDESPVPQTSRHTTTLDISDPDKDKCPSFDYTFAGNMIRLVVPKDGISVYKLVNGREKVWIAEEEEKFDHAKVYLNKDKKPELVLLVTTLSGTPKETYLELKNAKWVSCDDHDAKMRSLVSTAEFKGTLILNIEDDKDTKECTIFEVELLDVAAKNFFPKLGHNIIEVKDGDKRLWAGRDSDYCLSCVLYDEEDVQLLEVTVLENNSREKKYFEKVNGAWQDIDETKFDKEKGIRGGKFVSAFLDKVDESLFDVLGSLEDGVNVLRLLAKEGTSKLTYGSDTIWPGKKDVMCLSAILYMDGDQPTLAVIKTKDSVIYRYHDGKQWQNGSEGRHKIRLKKLKEKYEPEKTLDISKGENTDVGIYSSNCNDGTSIGIFDPRSTRVTKVVDGENVIWQAGGNEKNCTWAEIRLEGDQETLKLDIQMNKERKVEFKKECGKWKRISEAMD
;
A
#
# COMPACT_ATOMS: atom_id res chain seq x y z
N MET A 1 11.93 -55.97 17.61
CA MET A 1 13.35 -56.25 17.29
C MET A 1 14.09 -54.92 17.19
N ASN A 2 15.30 -54.87 17.76
CA ASN A 2 16.50 -54.09 17.37
C ASN A 2 16.26 -52.64 16.86
N VAL A 3 16.47 -51.53 17.60
CA VAL A 3 17.42 -51.13 18.68
C VAL A 3 18.80 -50.68 18.16
N PHE A 4 19.32 -49.59 18.78
CA PHE A 4 20.58 -48.82 18.56
C PHE A 4 20.57 -47.84 17.36
N SER A 5 20.87 -46.53 17.44
CA SER A 5 21.43 -45.59 18.45
C SER A 5 22.93 -45.25 18.33
N ILE A 6 23.29 -44.09 18.93
CA ILE A 6 24.62 -43.52 19.23
C ILE A 6 25.23 -42.49 18.22
N LEU A 7 25.36 -41.28 18.77
CA LEU A 7 26.22 -40.13 18.44
C LEU A 7 27.58 -40.41 17.81
N LEU A 8 28.12 -39.41 17.10
CA LEU A 8 29.53 -39.06 17.23
C LEU A 8 29.78 -37.54 17.05
N VAL A 9 30.46 -36.93 18.01
CA VAL A 9 30.93 -35.54 17.98
C VAL A 9 32.43 -35.52 17.78
N THR A 10 32.93 -34.72 16.82
CA THR A 10 34.36 -34.41 16.71
C THR A 10 34.57 -32.92 16.39
N CYS A 11 35.06 -32.17 17.37
CA CYS A 11 35.74 -30.90 17.12
C CYS A 11 37.18 -31.17 16.67
N LEU A 12 37.68 -30.39 15.72
CA LEU A 12 39.13 -30.24 15.49
C LEU A 12 39.48 -28.76 15.43
N LEU A 13 40.12 -28.26 16.49
CA LEU A 13 40.83 -27.00 16.48
C LEU A 13 42.19 -27.22 15.81
N GLY A 14 42.44 -26.53 14.68
CA GLY A 14 43.70 -26.56 13.95
C GLY A 14 44.35 -25.18 13.89
N LEU A 15 45.26 -24.89 14.83
CA LEU A 15 45.95 -23.61 14.91
C LEU A 15 47.05 -23.48 13.83
N CYS A 16 47.05 -22.35 13.11
CA CYS A 16 48.24 -21.82 12.44
C CYS A 16 48.37 -20.33 12.76
N HIS A 17 49.46 -19.94 13.42
CA HIS A 17 49.57 -18.62 14.06
C HIS A 17 51.02 -18.08 14.09
N CYS A 18 51.33 -17.14 13.18
CA CYS A 18 52.45 -16.20 13.25
C CYS A 18 52.02 -14.90 12.52
N LYS A 19 52.16 -13.68 13.07
CA LYS A 19 53.39 -12.95 13.47
C LYS A 19 54.25 -12.65 12.22
N ARG A 20 54.55 -11.40 11.83
CA ARG A 20 54.44 -10.03 12.41
C ARG A 20 54.08 -9.04 11.27
N SER A 21 53.59 -7.80 11.51
CA SER A 21 54.47 -6.65 11.78
C SER A 21 53.71 -5.33 12.05
N LYS A 22 54.15 -4.61 13.11
CA LYS A 22 54.16 -3.15 13.33
C LYS A 22 52.93 -2.28 13.01
N PHE A 23 52.44 -1.59 14.05
CA PHE A 23 51.92 -0.23 13.96
C PHE A 23 52.98 0.75 13.41
N VAL A 24 52.53 1.79 12.70
CA VAL A 24 52.80 3.21 13.03
C VAL A 24 51.72 4.06 12.32
N THR A 25 51.49 5.28 12.79
CA THR A 25 50.58 6.25 12.18
C THR A 25 51.14 6.79 10.85
N ASP A 26 50.31 7.47 10.04
CA ASP A 26 50.49 8.91 9.75
C ASP A 26 49.55 9.37 8.63
N ILE A 27 49.07 10.61 8.75
CA ILE A 27 48.23 11.30 7.75
C ILE A 27 49.14 12.24 6.96
N PRO A 28 49.23 12.12 5.62
CA PRO A 28 49.86 13.14 4.79
C PRO A 28 48.89 14.31 4.55
N VAL A 29 49.05 15.39 5.31
CA VAL A 29 48.53 16.72 4.94
C VAL A 29 49.57 17.40 4.04
N ILE A 30 49.12 18.12 3.00
CA ILE A 30 49.92 19.14 2.31
C ILE A 30 49.07 20.42 2.23
N GLU A 31 49.56 21.47 2.87
CA GLU A 31 49.06 22.85 2.76
C GLU A 31 49.83 23.60 1.64
N VAL A 32 49.25 24.68 1.10
CA VAL A 32 49.98 25.75 0.40
C VAL A 32 49.37 27.11 0.78
N LEU A 33 50.24 28.12 0.93
CA LEU A 33 50.00 29.45 1.53
C LEU A 33 50.69 30.55 0.67
N ASP A 34 50.46 31.86 0.81
CA ASP A 34 49.53 32.64 1.67
C ASP A 34 48.39 33.24 0.78
N ASP A 35 47.89 34.49 0.78
CA ASP A 35 48.14 35.77 1.49
C ASP A 35 46.89 36.70 1.45
N TYR A 36 46.95 37.80 2.21
CA TYR A 36 46.00 38.93 2.33
C TYR A 36 46.28 40.02 1.22
N PRO A 37 45.59 41.21 1.12
CA PRO A 37 44.88 41.95 2.18
C PRO A 37 43.54 42.63 1.82
N GLU A 38 42.99 43.33 2.83
CA GLU A 38 41.74 44.11 2.82
C GLU A 38 41.87 45.50 2.17
N MET A 39 40.75 46.07 1.68
CA MET A 39 40.38 47.46 2.00
C MET A 39 38.90 47.76 1.75
N GLU A 40 38.31 48.68 2.53
CA GLU A 40 36.93 49.15 2.36
C GLU A 40 36.74 50.09 1.15
N THR A 41 35.51 50.17 0.62
CA THR A 41 34.89 51.50 0.39
C THR A 41 33.37 51.42 0.31
N ARG A 42 32.66 52.24 1.10
CA ARG A 42 31.20 52.42 0.97
C ARG A 42 30.89 53.37 -0.19
N ARG A 43 30.02 52.97 -1.11
CA ARG A 43 29.14 53.89 -1.87
C ARG A 43 27.73 53.31 -1.98
N SER A 44 26.75 54.20 -1.87
CA SER A 44 25.32 53.90 -1.93
C SER A 44 24.79 53.95 -3.37
N GLY A 45 24.07 52.91 -3.78
CA GLY A 45 23.35 52.87 -5.06
C GLY A 45 22.90 51.44 -5.37
N SER A 46 21.63 51.13 -5.12
CA SER A 46 21.06 49.79 -5.37
C SER A 46 20.08 49.83 -6.54
N SER A 47 20.62 49.65 -7.74
CA SER A 47 19.90 49.36 -8.97
C SER A 47 20.59 48.17 -9.62
N GLY A 48 19.94 47.02 -9.66
CA GLY A 48 20.53 45.76 -10.09
C GLY A 48 19.70 45.08 -11.15
N LYS A 49 20.37 44.58 -12.20
CA LYS A 49 19.79 43.71 -13.20
C LYS A 49 19.74 42.27 -12.71
N ARG A 50 18.63 41.59 -12.96
CA ARG A 50 18.46 40.15 -12.77
C ARG A 50 18.02 39.52 -14.08
N LEU A 51 18.64 38.39 -14.47
CA LEU A 51 18.05 37.55 -15.52
C LEU A 51 16.81 36.85 -14.97
N VAL A 52 15.67 37.07 -15.63
CA VAL A 52 14.42 36.34 -15.42
C VAL A 52 14.31 35.31 -16.54
N TRP A 53 13.95 34.08 -16.17
CA TRP A 53 13.76 32.95 -17.09
C TRP A 53 12.28 32.64 -17.20
N ASP A 54 11.69 32.89 -18.38
CA ASP A 54 10.33 32.50 -18.68
C ASP A 54 10.29 31.03 -19.09
N MET A 55 9.81 30.17 -18.19
CA MET A 55 9.70 28.72 -18.43
C MET A 55 8.50 28.32 -19.31
N ALA A 56 7.56 29.24 -19.61
CA ALA A 56 6.48 28.99 -20.55
C ALA A 56 6.92 29.17 -22.02
N HIS A 57 7.89 30.07 -22.25
CA HIS A 57 8.36 30.42 -23.60
C HIS A 57 9.83 30.08 -23.88
N GLY A 58 10.61 29.68 -22.86
CA GLY A 58 12.00 29.26 -23.01
C GLY A 58 13.00 30.39 -23.27
N ILE A 59 12.66 31.62 -22.87
CA ILE A 59 13.45 32.84 -23.12
C ILE A 59 13.93 33.44 -21.80
N ALA A 60 15.17 33.95 -21.78
CA ALA A 60 15.72 34.72 -20.69
C ALA A 60 15.90 36.19 -21.10
N TYR A 61 15.58 37.12 -20.21
CA TYR A 61 15.84 38.56 -20.39
C TYR A 61 16.25 39.24 -19.07
N GLU A 62 16.87 40.40 -19.16
CA GLU A 62 17.27 41.20 -18.00
C GLU A 62 16.14 42.15 -17.56
N GLU A 63 15.83 42.13 -16.26
CA GLU A 63 14.92 43.08 -15.62
C GLU A 63 15.67 43.86 -14.52
N GLU A 64 15.44 45.17 -14.41
CA GLU A 64 15.99 45.99 -13.33
C GLU A 64 14.98 46.14 -12.19
N TYR A 65 15.42 45.85 -10.96
CA TYR A 65 14.58 45.99 -9.77
C TYR A 65 15.19 46.94 -8.74
N THR A 66 14.33 47.67 -8.03
CA THR A 66 14.68 48.54 -6.91
C THR A 66 13.83 48.21 -5.69
N GLN A 67 14.49 48.03 -4.55
CA GLN A 67 13.87 47.51 -3.33
C GLN A 67 13.46 48.65 -2.38
N SER A 68 12.19 48.70 -1.97
CA SER A 68 11.65 49.77 -1.12
C SER A 68 11.56 49.37 0.36
N LEU A 69 11.95 50.30 1.25
CA LEU A 69 11.87 50.15 2.71
C LEU A 69 10.53 50.66 3.23
N ALA A 70 9.81 49.84 3.99
CA ALA A 70 8.49 50.20 4.51
C ALA A 70 8.53 50.73 5.97
N ARG A 71 7.84 51.85 6.25
CA ARG A 71 7.00 52.05 7.46
C ARG A 71 6.29 53.42 7.57
N ARG A 72 5.02 53.37 8.02
CA ARG A 72 4.21 54.41 8.71
C ARG A 72 3.89 55.73 7.98
N SER A 73 2.61 55.95 7.67
CA SER A 73 1.64 56.64 8.57
C SER A 73 0.22 56.61 7.97
N ASN A 74 -0.81 56.78 8.81
CA ASN A 74 -2.18 57.04 8.34
C ASN A 74 -2.35 58.53 7.99
N ASP A 75 -3.17 58.87 6.99
CA ASP A 75 -4.42 59.62 7.25
C ASP A 75 -5.45 59.56 6.09
N ARG A 76 -6.68 59.96 6.42
CA ARG A 76 -8.00 59.91 5.72
C ARG A 76 -8.14 60.04 4.19
N LYS A 77 -8.95 59.10 3.66
CA LYS A 77 -10.23 59.24 2.90
C LYS A 77 -10.30 60.16 1.65
N VAL A 78 -10.70 59.55 0.50
CA VAL A 78 -11.86 59.88 -0.38
C VAL A 78 -12.33 58.58 -1.07
N GLU A 79 -13.63 58.44 -1.36
CA GLU A 79 -14.24 57.34 -2.14
C GLU A 79 -14.29 57.70 -3.64
N ASP A 80 -14.15 56.72 -4.58
CA ASP A 80 -15.27 56.28 -5.44
C ASP A 80 -14.88 55.29 -6.59
N VAL A 81 -15.92 54.69 -7.18
CA VAL A 81 -15.98 53.83 -8.39
C VAL A 81 -15.28 52.45 -8.33
N ALA A 82 -16.10 51.40 -8.43
CA ALA A 82 -15.67 50.02 -8.61
C ALA A 82 -15.54 49.64 -10.11
N VAL A 83 -14.64 48.71 -10.41
CA VAL A 83 -14.71 47.82 -11.58
C VAL A 83 -14.68 46.39 -11.06
N ASP A 84 -15.61 45.57 -11.54
CA ASP A 84 -15.78 44.17 -11.14
C ASP A 84 -14.85 43.27 -11.95
N GLU A 85 -13.77 42.80 -11.31
CA GLU A 85 -13.10 41.57 -11.70
C GLU A 85 -13.23 40.57 -10.53
N SER A 86 -14.06 39.53 -10.75
CA SER A 86 -14.38 38.54 -9.74
C SER A 86 -13.14 37.71 -9.33
N PRO A 87 -12.90 37.48 -8.03
CA PRO A 87 -11.67 36.85 -7.57
C PRO A 87 -11.64 35.35 -7.91
N VAL A 88 -10.70 34.95 -8.78
CA VAL A 88 -10.33 33.53 -8.98
C VAL A 88 -9.78 32.99 -7.65
N PRO A 89 -10.39 31.94 -7.05
CA PRO A 89 -9.89 31.40 -5.79
C PRO A 89 -8.54 30.71 -5.98
N GLN A 90 -7.47 31.32 -5.48
CA GLN A 90 -6.17 30.65 -5.36
C GLN A 90 -6.28 29.55 -4.29
N THR A 91 -6.46 28.30 -4.72
CA THR A 91 -6.47 27.15 -3.82
C THR A 91 -5.06 26.90 -3.29
N SER A 92 -4.82 27.25 -2.03
CA SER A 92 -3.54 27.04 -1.37
C SER A 92 -3.29 25.54 -1.16
N ARG A 93 -2.55 24.92 -2.09
CA ARG A 93 -2.09 23.52 -1.99
C ARG A 93 -1.10 23.37 -0.82
N HIS A 94 -1.62 23.27 0.41
CA HIS A 94 -0.83 23.01 1.62
C HIS A 94 -0.30 21.58 1.61
N THR A 95 0.96 21.44 1.18
CA THR A 95 1.64 20.16 0.97
C THR A 95 2.35 19.67 2.23
N THR A 96 1.62 18.96 3.11
CA THR A 96 2.19 18.36 4.34
C THR A 96 3.02 17.10 4.02
N THR A 97 4.35 17.18 4.21
CA THR A 97 5.20 15.97 4.26
C THR A 97 5.20 15.41 5.68
N LEU A 98 5.13 14.08 5.82
CA LEU A 98 5.19 13.37 7.09
C LEU A 98 6.31 12.32 7.07
N ASP A 99 7.08 12.25 8.15
CA ASP A 99 8.08 11.19 8.36
C ASP A 99 7.45 10.03 9.14
N ILE A 100 7.60 8.80 8.66
CA ILE A 100 7.07 7.60 9.33
C ILE A 100 7.99 7.08 10.44
N SER A 101 9.27 7.48 10.42
CA SER A 101 10.28 7.10 11.43
C SER A 101 10.21 7.97 12.69
N ASP A 102 9.82 9.24 12.53
CA ASP A 102 9.56 10.19 13.62
C ASP A 102 8.32 11.06 13.30
N PRO A 103 7.09 10.52 13.49
CA PRO A 103 5.87 11.25 13.17
C PRO A 103 5.65 12.47 14.06
N ASP A 104 5.36 13.60 13.42
CA ASP A 104 5.00 14.85 14.07
C ASP A 104 3.66 14.72 14.80
N LYS A 105 3.69 14.46 16.10
CA LYS A 105 2.52 14.24 16.96
C LYS A 105 1.51 15.39 16.97
N ASP A 106 1.92 16.60 16.61
CA ASP A 106 1.02 17.74 16.54
C ASP A 106 0.20 17.76 15.25
N LYS A 107 0.69 17.14 14.17
CA LYS A 107 -0.03 16.99 12.89
C LYS A 107 -0.62 15.60 12.66
N CYS A 108 0.08 14.56 13.12
CA CYS A 108 -0.19 13.16 12.82
C CYS A 108 0.15 12.28 14.05
N PRO A 109 -0.82 11.99 14.94
CA PRO A 109 -0.60 11.05 16.03
C PRO A 109 -0.12 9.69 15.54
N SER A 110 0.69 9.04 16.38
CA SER A 110 1.22 7.71 16.10
C SER A 110 1.20 6.80 17.33
N PHE A 111 0.85 5.53 17.12
CA PHE A 111 0.61 4.55 18.17
C PHE A 111 1.48 3.31 17.94
N ASP A 112 2.40 3.03 18.87
CA ASP A 112 3.29 1.86 18.82
C ASP A 112 2.66 0.69 19.58
N TYR A 113 2.30 -0.39 18.86
CA TYR A 113 1.61 -1.56 19.40
C TYR A 113 2.21 -2.88 18.89
N THR A 114 1.60 -4.00 19.27
CA THR A 114 2.00 -5.35 18.83
C THR A 114 0.79 -6.14 18.38
N PHE A 115 0.87 -6.78 17.22
CA PHE A 115 -0.18 -7.67 16.71
C PHE A 115 0.43 -8.89 16.05
N ALA A 116 -0.02 -10.10 16.45
CA ALA A 116 0.50 -11.38 15.96
C ALA A 116 2.05 -11.45 15.93
N GLY A 117 2.70 -10.91 16.96
CA GLY A 117 4.17 -10.85 17.08
C GLY A 117 4.88 -9.79 16.22
N ASN A 118 4.18 -9.09 15.34
CA ASN A 118 4.73 -7.93 14.63
C ASN A 118 4.70 -6.70 15.54
N MET A 119 5.78 -5.91 15.54
CA MET A 119 5.79 -4.57 16.10
C MET A 119 5.29 -3.60 15.04
N ILE A 120 4.24 -2.84 15.34
CA ILE A 120 3.58 -1.96 14.37
C ILE A 120 3.44 -0.57 14.97
N ARG A 121 3.77 0.45 14.16
CA ARG A 121 3.41 1.84 14.41
C ARG A 121 2.26 2.22 13.47
N LEU A 122 1.09 2.48 14.02
CA LEU A 122 0.02 3.17 13.29
C LEU A 122 0.36 4.67 13.25
N VAL A 123 0.18 5.32 12.10
CA VAL A 123 0.34 6.77 11.90
C VAL A 123 -0.89 7.29 11.18
N VAL A 124 -1.56 8.29 11.77
CA VAL A 124 -2.84 8.85 11.28
C VAL A 124 -2.72 10.37 11.27
N PRO A 125 -3.20 11.10 10.25
CA PRO A 125 -3.28 12.55 10.27
C PRO A 125 -4.39 13.03 11.21
N LYS A 126 -4.28 14.23 11.77
CA LYS A 126 -5.42 14.88 12.43
C LYS A 126 -6.37 15.47 11.39
N ASP A 127 -7.61 15.69 11.80
CA ASP A 127 -8.69 16.31 11.04
C ASP A 127 -8.19 17.55 10.29
N GLY A 128 -8.46 17.61 8.98
CA GLY A 128 -8.03 18.71 8.11
C GLY A 128 -6.55 18.71 7.70
N ILE A 129 -5.71 17.81 8.22
CA ILE A 129 -4.30 17.67 7.80
C ILE A 129 -4.20 16.79 6.54
N SER A 130 -4.22 17.42 5.38
CA SER A 130 -3.92 16.75 4.10
C SER A 130 -2.42 16.43 3.99
N VAL A 131 -2.07 15.15 4.07
CA VAL A 131 -0.71 14.64 3.82
C VAL A 131 -0.58 14.23 2.34
N TYR A 132 0.39 14.82 1.64
CA TYR A 132 0.66 14.53 0.21
C TYR A 132 1.91 13.66 0.00
N LYS A 133 2.71 13.43 1.05
CA LYS A 133 4.00 12.75 0.95
C LYS A 133 4.39 12.08 2.26
N LEU A 134 4.79 10.81 2.17
CA LEU A 134 5.44 10.08 3.24
C LEU A 134 6.94 9.93 2.96
N VAL A 135 7.77 10.11 3.98
CA VAL A 135 9.21 9.84 3.96
C VAL A 135 9.64 8.95 5.13
N ASN A 136 10.80 8.31 5.01
CA ASN A 136 11.54 7.66 6.09
C ASN A 136 12.88 8.39 6.21
N GLY A 137 12.97 9.37 7.10
CA GLY A 137 14.08 10.33 7.12
C GLY A 137 14.13 11.14 5.82
N ARG A 138 15.13 10.84 4.98
CA ARG A 138 15.31 11.50 3.67
C ARG A 138 14.59 10.78 2.53
N GLU A 139 14.31 9.49 2.69
CA GLU A 139 13.89 8.64 1.57
C GLU A 139 12.39 8.68 1.34
N LYS A 140 11.98 8.84 0.07
CA LYS A 140 10.56 8.84 -0.33
C LYS A 140 9.94 7.46 -0.08
N VAL A 141 8.86 7.42 0.70
CA VAL A 141 7.97 6.25 0.81
C VAL A 141 6.90 6.34 -0.28
N TRP A 142 6.08 7.40 -0.23
CA TRP A 142 4.97 7.65 -1.17
C TRP A 142 4.78 9.16 -1.41
N ILE A 143 4.16 9.50 -2.54
CA ILE A 143 3.65 10.83 -2.89
C ILE A 143 2.26 10.62 -3.48
N ALA A 144 1.29 11.44 -3.08
CA ALA A 144 -0.09 11.38 -3.54
C ALA A 144 -0.22 11.63 -5.05
N GLU A 145 -1.07 10.83 -5.68
CA GLU A 145 -1.62 11.08 -7.02
C GLU A 145 -2.70 12.18 -6.98
N GLU A 146 -3.21 12.63 -8.13
CA GLU A 146 -4.29 13.62 -8.16
C GLU A 146 -5.60 13.01 -7.61
N GLU A 147 -6.33 13.77 -6.81
CA GLU A 147 -7.47 13.32 -5.96
C GLU A 147 -7.15 12.27 -4.87
N GLU A 148 -5.94 11.70 -4.81
CA GLU A 148 -5.55 10.74 -3.77
C GLU A 148 -5.31 11.44 -2.42
N LYS A 149 -5.95 10.95 -1.36
CA LYS A 149 -5.79 11.43 0.02
C LYS A 149 -5.16 10.35 0.88
N PHE A 150 -4.24 10.74 1.76
CA PHE A 150 -3.76 9.87 2.83
C PHE A 150 -4.85 9.66 3.90
N ASP A 151 -5.08 8.41 4.30
CA ASP A 151 -5.93 8.07 5.45
C ASP A 151 -5.06 7.61 6.63
N HIS A 152 -4.29 6.53 6.49
CA HIS A 152 -3.31 6.12 7.51
C HIS A 152 -2.17 5.27 6.96
N ALA A 153 -1.14 5.05 7.79
CA ALA A 153 -0.08 4.08 7.53
C ALA A 153 0.11 3.15 8.73
N LYS A 154 0.19 1.83 8.48
CA LYS A 154 0.66 0.84 9.47
C LYS A 154 2.10 0.45 9.11
N VAL A 155 3.04 0.94 9.90
CA VAL A 155 4.49 0.81 9.70
C VAL A 155 4.99 -0.38 10.51
N TYR A 156 5.39 -1.44 9.83
CA TYR A 156 5.94 -2.65 10.43
C TYR A 156 7.43 -2.46 10.73
N LEU A 157 7.79 -2.63 11.99
CA LEU A 157 9.12 -2.37 12.51
C LEU A 157 9.91 -3.67 12.68
N ASN A 158 11.19 -3.65 12.31
CA ASN A 158 12.10 -4.75 12.54
C ASN A 158 12.61 -4.79 13.99
N LYS A 159 13.52 -5.73 14.30
CA LYS A 159 14.06 -5.94 15.66
C LYS A 159 14.87 -4.74 16.21
N ASP A 160 15.40 -3.89 15.33
CA ASP A 160 16.06 -2.62 15.68
C ASP A 160 15.05 -1.45 15.83
N LYS A 161 13.74 -1.72 15.73
CA LYS A 161 12.64 -0.75 15.63
C LYS A 161 12.67 0.15 14.38
N LYS A 162 13.31 -0.29 13.30
CA LYS A 162 13.37 0.45 12.02
C LYS A 162 12.21 0.04 11.09
N PRO A 163 11.58 0.96 10.36
CA PRO A 163 10.61 0.64 9.32
C PRO A 163 11.20 -0.29 8.25
N GLU A 164 10.50 -1.39 7.93
CA GLU A 164 10.89 -2.31 6.84
C GLU A 164 9.74 -2.70 5.90
N LEU A 165 8.49 -2.54 6.34
CA LEU A 165 7.27 -2.69 5.54
C LEU A 165 6.26 -1.64 6.00
N VAL A 166 5.47 -1.10 5.07
CA VAL A 166 4.40 -0.13 5.32
C VAL A 166 3.17 -0.62 4.59
N LEU A 167 2.07 -0.81 5.31
CA LEU A 167 0.74 -0.72 4.70
C LEU A 167 0.38 0.77 4.66
N LEU A 168 0.25 1.31 3.46
CA LEU A 168 -0.33 2.61 3.19
C LEU A 168 -1.83 2.43 2.89
N VAL A 169 -2.68 3.25 3.51
CA VAL A 169 -4.10 3.36 3.17
C VAL A 169 -4.37 4.78 2.67
N THR A 170 -4.94 4.86 1.48
CA THR A 170 -5.34 6.11 0.83
C THR A 170 -6.81 6.03 0.42
N THR A 171 -7.44 7.19 0.16
CA THR A 171 -8.73 7.25 -0.52
C THR A 171 -8.62 8.03 -1.82
N LEU A 172 -9.11 7.45 -2.93
CA LEU A 172 -9.18 8.09 -4.24
C LEU A 172 -10.65 8.25 -4.64
N SER A 173 -11.11 9.50 -4.83
CA SER A 173 -12.54 9.79 -5.05
C SER A 173 -13.47 9.10 -4.01
N GLY A 174 -13.00 8.98 -2.76
CA GLY A 174 -13.69 8.29 -1.66
C GLY A 174 -13.51 6.76 -1.57
N THR A 175 -12.78 6.16 -2.50
CA THR A 175 -12.51 4.70 -2.55
C THR A 175 -11.26 4.35 -1.72
N PRO A 176 -11.36 3.54 -0.66
CA PRO A 176 -10.18 3.06 0.08
C PRO A 176 -9.28 2.15 -0.77
N LYS A 177 -7.98 2.38 -0.70
CA LYS A 177 -6.91 1.67 -1.42
C LYS A 177 -5.80 1.31 -0.43
N GLU A 178 -5.60 0.01 -0.19
CA GLU A 178 -4.41 -0.50 0.49
C GLU A 178 -3.24 -0.60 -0.50
N THR A 179 -2.02 -0.33 -0.04
CA THR A 179 -0.79 -0.49 -0.82
C THR A 179 0.36 -0.86 0.11
N TYR A 180 1.00 -2.01 -0.14
CA TYR A 180 2.12 -2.49 0.66
C TYR A 180 3.45 -2.07 0.04
N LEU A 181 4.30 -1.40 0.82
CA LEU A 181 5.61 -0.91 0.42
C LEU A 181 6.69 -1.46 1.35
N GLU A 182 7.72 -2.12 0.82
CA GLU A 182 8.85 -2.63 1.62
C GLU A 182 10.17 -1.92 1.31
N LEU A 183 11.06 -1.92 2.30
CA LEU A 183 12.40 -1.36 2.18
C LEU A 183 13.37 -2.41 1.59
N LYS A 184 13.74 -2.22 0.32
CA LYS A 184 14.74 -3.04 -0.41
C LYS A 184 15.85 -2.14 -0.94
N ASN A 185 17.11 -2.49 -0.71
CA ASN A 185 18.28 -1.73 -1.17
C ASN A 185 18.21 -0.20 -0.86
N ALA A 186 17.77 0.13 0.35
CA ALA A 186 17.50 1.50 0.84
C ALA A 186 16.42 2.30 0.07
N LYS A 187 15.62 1.66 -0.78
CA LYS A 187 14.47 2.26 -1.48
C LYS A 187 13.17 1.58 -1.05
N TRP A 188 12.05 2.32 -1.08
CA TRP A 188 10.71 1.76 -0.90
C TRP A 188 10.14 1.31 -2.25
N VAL A 189 9.63 0.09 -2.31
CA VAL A 189 9.06 -0.57 -3.52
C VAL A 189 7.81 -1.37 -3.17
N SER A 190 7.00 -1.74 -4.16
CA SER A 190 5.84 -2.65 -3.96
C SER A 190 6.25 -3.93 -3.25
N CYS A 191 5.44 -4.37 -2.28
CA CYS A 191 5.63 -5.60 -1.54
C CYS A 191 4.46 -6.55 -1.79
N ASP A 192 4.58 -7.34 -2.86
CA ASP A 192 3.47 -8.17 -3.32
C ASP A 192 3.22 -9.34 -2.33
N ASP A 193 4.28 -10.04 -1.90
CA ASP A 193 4.26 -11.00 -0.77
C ASP A 193 4.51 -10.29 0.58
N HIS A 194 3.71 -9.26 0.84
CA HIS A 194 3.60 -8.56 2.12
C HIS A 194 3.41 -9.53 3.30
N ASP A 195 2.71 -10.63 3.06
CA ASP A 195 2.38 -11.66 4.03
C ASP A 195 3.64 -12.45 4.47
N ALA A 196 4.56 -12.80 3.56
CA ALA A 196 5.88 -13.34 3.92
C ALA A 196 6.80 -12.27 4.54
N LYS A 197 6.73 -11.01 4.09
CA LYS A 197 7.49 -9.92 4.70
C LYS A 197 7.07 -9.71 6.16
N MET A 198 5.78 -9.70 6.48
CA MET A 198 5.30 -9.69 7.87
C MET A 198 5.80 -10.90 8.67
N ARG A 199 5.72 -12.13 8.12
CA ARG A 199 6.28 -13.32 8.77
C ARG A 199 7.77 -13.19 9.09
N SER A 200 8.55 -12.51 8.25
CA SER A 200 9.98 -12.26 8.50
C SER A 200 10.26 -11.21 9.60
N LEU A 201 9.31 -10.30 9.84
CA LEU A 201 9.40 -9.21 10.83
C LEU A 201 8.90 -9.60 12.23
N VAL A 202 8.28 -10.78 12.38
CA VAL A 202 7.79 -11.30 13.67
C VAL A 202 8.90 -11.32 14.72
N SER A 203 8.64 -10.64 15.84
CA SER A 203 9.52 -10.59 17.00
C SER A 203 9.19 -11.72 17.97
N THR A 204 10.07 -12.73 18.02
CA THR A 204 10.01 -13.81 19.00
C THR A 204 10.45 -13.30 20.37
N ALA A 205 9.49 -12.91 21.20
CA ALA A 205 9.73 -12.51 22.58
C ALA A 205 9.47 -13.67 23.57
N GLU A 206 10.20 -13.67 24.67
CA GLU A 206 9.89 -14.53 25.82
C GLU A 206 8.51 -14.19 26.41
N PHE A 207 7.80 -15.22 26.87
CA PHE A 207 6.52 -15.07 27.55
C PHE A 207 6.70 -14.45 28.94
N LYS A 208 5.93 -13.41 29.23
CA LYS A 208 6.03 -12.58 30.44
C LYS A 208 4.86 -12.74 31.39
N GLY A 209 3.68 -13.13 30.89
CA GLY A 209 2.48 -13.32 31.70
C GLY A 209 1.18 -13.30 30.89
N THR A 210 0.07 -13.54 31.58
CA THR A 210 -1.28 -13.39 31.05
C THR A 210 -1.96 -12.15 31.64
N LEU A 211 -2.98 -11.64 30.95
CA LEU A 211 -3.88 -10.61 31.49
C LEU A 211 -5.35 -10.92 31.19
N ILE A 212 -6.23 -10.31 31.99
CA ILE A 212 -7.67 -10.19 31.73
C ILE A 212 -7.90 -8.76 31.23
N LEU A 213 -8.47 -8.61 30.03
CA LEU A 213 -8.79 -7.31 29.45
C LEU A 213 -10.19 -6.88 29.85
N ASN A 214 -10.34 -5.65 30.35
CA ASN A 214 -11.65 -4.99 30.47
C ASN A 214 -11.80 -3.99 29.31
N ILE A 215 -12.89 -4.05 28.54
CA ILE A 215 -13.12 -3.12 27.42
C ILE A 215 -13.53 -1.71 27.87
N GLU A 216 -13.84 -1.53 29.16
CA GLU A 216 -14.02 -0.21 29.77
C GLU A 216 -12.67 0.52 30.01
N ASP A 217 -11.54 -0.18 29.97
CA ASP A 217 -10.23 0.41 30.27
C ASP A 217 -9.88 1.51 29.24
N ASP A 218 -9.61 2.72 29.71
CA ASP A 218 -9.43 3.91 28.86
C ASP A 218 -7.96 4.32 28.65
N LYS A 219 -7.01 3.58 29.26
CA LYS A 219 -5.59 3.94 29.30
C LYS A 219 -4.65 2.74 29.19
N ASP A 220 -3.56 2.99 28.47
CA ASP A 220 -2.36 2.17 28.37
C ASP A 220 -1.95 1.53 29.72
N THR A 221 -1.90 0.19 29.80
CA THR A 221 -1.47 -0.53 31.00
C THR A 221 -0.01 -1.01 30.87
N LYS A 222 0.54 -1.70 31.87
CA LYS A 222 1.86 -2.36 31.73
C LYS A 222 1.86 -3.48 30.67
N GLU A 223 0.70 -4.08 30.42
CA GLU A 223 0.53 -5.34 29.69
C GLU A 223 -0.32 -5.20 28.42
N CYS A 224 -1.07 -4.12 28.27
CA CYS A 224 -1.87 -3.78 27.09
C CYS A 224 -1.53 -2.36 26.58
N THR A 225 -1.49 -2.20 25.26
CA THR A 225 -1.54 -0.90 24.57
C THR A 225 -3.01 -0.59 24.29
N ILE A 226 -3.49 0.59 24.71
CA ILE A 226 -4.88 1.02 24.54
C ILE A 226 -4.91 2.44 23.95
N PHE A 227 -5.59 2.61 22.81
CA PHE A 227 -5.77 3.92 22.17
C PHE A 227 -7.09 3.99 21.39
N GLU A 228 -7.59 5.20 21.24
CA GLU A 228 -8.77 5.51 20.42
C GLU A 228 -8.33 6.32 19.20
N VAL A 229 -8.86 5.97 18.03
CA VAL A 229 -8.46 6.57 16.75
C VAL A 229 -9.55 6.39 15.70
N GLU A 230 -9.67 7.36 14.80
CA GLU A 230 -10.53 7.28 13.62
C GLU A 230 -9.72 6.79 12.41
N LEU A 231 -10.29 5.85 11.63
CA LEU A 231 -9.70 5.31 10.40
C LEU A 231 -10.81 5.14 9.35
N LEU A 232 -10.65 5.68 8.15
CA LEU A 232 -11.68 5.67 7.09
C LEU A 232 -13.05 6.20 7.58
N ASP A 233 -13.06 7.37 8.22
CA ASP A 233 -14.23 8.02 8.82
C ASP A 233 -14.97 7.16 9.87
N VAL A 234 -14.30 6.21 10.54
CA VAL A 234 -14.87 5.35 11.61
C VAL A 234 -13.99 5.36 12.87
N ALA A 235 -14.54 5.81 13.99
CA ALA A 235 -13.89 5.83 15.30
C ALA A 235 -13.85 4.45 15.96
N ALA A 236 -12.72 4.08 16.57
CA ALA A 236 -12.58 2.82 17.30
C ALA A 236 -11.56 2.88 18.44
N LYS A 237 -11.92 2.27 19.58
CA LYS A 237 -11.03 1.99 20.71
C LYS A 237 -10.35 0.63 20.50
N ASN A 238 -9.03 0.66 20.45
CA ASN A 238 -8.17 -0.45 20.07
C ASN A 238 -7.40 -0.97 21.28
N PHE A 239 -7.35 -2.29 21.44
CA PHE A 239 -6.66 -2.97 22.55
C PHE A 239 -5.69 -4.03 22.00
N PHE A 240 -4.41 -3.89 22.32
CA PHE A 240 -3.35 -4.78 21.83
C PHE A 240 -2.42 -5.24 22.97
N PRO A 241 -2.25 -6.55 23.21
CA PRO A 241 -1.34 -7.03 24.25
C PRO A 241 0.10 -6.66 23.92
N LYS A 242 0.82 -6.11 24.90
CA LYS A 242 2.22 -5.69 24.75
C LYS A 242 3.13 -6.91 24.63
N LEU A 243 4.03 -6.88 23.65
CA LEU A 243 4.91 -7.98 23.26
C LEU A 243 5.40 -8.86 24.43
N GLY A 244 4.95 -10.11 24.46
CA GLY A 244 5.26 -11.12 25.49
C GLY A 244 4.11 -11.41 26.47
N HIS A 245 2.98 -10.68 26.41
CA HIS A 245 1.78 -10.98 27.21
C HIS A 245 0.65 -11.55 26.35
N ASN A 246 -0.20 -12.38 26.94
CA ASN A 246 -1.37 -13.00 26.29
C ASN A 246 -2.67 -12.62 27.02
N ILE A 247 -3.68 -12.12 26.31
CA ILE A 247 -5.02 -11.91 26.89
C ILE A 247 -5.74 -13.26 26.96
N ILE A 248 -6.10 -13.72 28.16
CA ILE A 248 -6.78 -15.01 28.37
C ILE A 248 -8.30 -14.87 28.58
N GLU A 249 -8.76 -13.68 28.95
CA GLU A 249 -10.18 -13.37 29.14
C GLU A 249 -10.44 -11.91 28.74
N VAL A 250 -11.59 -11.65 28.12
CA VAL A 250 -12.09 -10.33 27.72
C VAL A 250 -13.46 -10.13 28.38
N LYS A 251 -13.62 -9.00 29.09
CA LYS A 251 -14.84 -8.65 29.84
C LYS A 251 -15.25 -7.19 29.64
N ASP A 252 -16.49 -6.90 30.00
CA ASP A 252 -17.11 -5.57 30.07
C ASP A 252 -17.62 -5.39 31.51
N GLY A 253 -16.92 -4.62 32.33
CA GLY A 253 -17.14 -4.63 33.78
C GLY A 253 -16.95 -6.04 34.36
N ASP A 254 -17.95 -6.57 35.06
CA ASP A 254 -17.96 -7.96 35.53
C ASP A 254 -18.48 -8.98 34.48
N LYS A 255 -19.00 -8.50 33.34
CA LYS A 255 -19.57 -9.37 32.29
C LYS A 255 -18.47 -9.89 31.38
N ARG A 256 -18.02 -11.12 31.63
CA ARG A 256 -17.16 -11.87 30.69
C ARG A 256 -17.85 -12.03 29.32
N LEU A 257 -17.09 -11.72 28.26
CA LEU A 257 -17.48 -11.83 26.86
C LEU A 257 -16.82 -13.05 26.20
N TRP A 258 -15.49 -13.18 26.38
CA TRP A 258 -14.71 -14.29 25.85
C TRP A 258 -13.68 -14.77 26.88
N ALA A 259 -13.35 -16.07 26.88
CA ALA A 259 -12.17 -16.60 27.55
C ALA A 259 -11.62 -17.81 26.77
N GLY A 260 -10.30 -17.88 26.69
CA GLY A 260 -9.57 -18.96 26.02
C GLY A 260 -9.59 -20.26 26.82
N ARG A 261 -9.25 -21.37 26.16
CA ARG A 261 -9.02 -22.67 26.78
C ARG A 261 -7.56 -23.07 26.59
N ASP A 262 -6.97 -23.71 27.58
CA ASP A 262 -5.62 -24.30 27.55
C ASP A 262 -4.51 -23.33 27.07
N SER A 263 -4.30 -23.23 25.76
CA SER A 263 -3.29 -22.38 25.10
C SER A 263 -3.87 -21.24 24.24
N ASP A 264 -5.19 -21.08 24.17
CA ASP A 264 -5.86 -20.05 23.38
C ASP A 264 -5.66 -18.65 24.00
N TYR A 265 -5.51 -17.62 23.17
CA TYR A 265 -5.36 -16.23 23.62
C TYR A 265 -5.91 -15.21 22.62
N CYS A 266 -6.40 -14.08 23.11
CA CYS A 266 -6.79 -12.95 22.29
C CYS A 266 -5.55 -12.16 21.82
N LEU A 267 -5.53 -11.83 20.52
CA LEU A 267 -4.48 -11.11 19.82
C LEU A 267 -4.76 -9.60 19.73
N SER A 268 -6.03 -9.21 19.72
CA SER A 268 -6.49 -7.81 19.79
C SER A 268 -8.01 -7.74 19.98
N CYS A 269 -8.48 -6.65 20.59
CA CYS A 269 -9.89 -6.23 20.55
C CYS A 269 -10.01 -4.88 19.85
N VAL A 270 -11.12 -4.67 19.14
CA VAL A 270 -11.51 -3.38 18.56
C VAL A 270 -12.97 -3.11 18.92
N LEU A 271 -13.19 -2.11 19.76
CA LEU A 271 -14.51 -1.65 20.22
C LEU A 271 -14.91 -0.40 19.42
N TYR A 272 -16.11 -0.44 18.87
CA TYR A 272 -16.76 0.69 18.21
C TYR A 272 -17.91 1.12 19.13
N ASP A 273 -17.85 2.34 19.65
CA ASP A 273 -18.69 2.81 20.75
C ASP A 273 -19.20 4.22 20.40
N GLU A 274 -20.41 4.29 19.84
CA GLU A 274 -21.09 5.54 19.49
C GLU A 274 -22.58 5.41 19.87
N GLU A 275 -23.27 6.54 20.04
CA GLU A 275 -24.51 6.68 20.84
C GLU A 275 -25.59 5.60 20.65
N ASP A 276 -25.82 5.11 19.43
CA ASP A 276 -26.90 4.15 19.11
C ASP A 276 -26.46 2.66 18.98
N VAL A 277 -25.17 2.35 18.80
CA VAL A 277 -24.69 0.95 18.63
C VAL A 277 -23.30 0.76 19.24
N GLN A 278 -23.09 -0.36 19.93
CA GLN A 278 -21.79 -0.77 20.44
C GLN A 278 -21.42 -2.12 19.83
N LEU A 279 -20.28 -2.18 19.11
CA LEU A 279 -19.80 -3.38 18.41
C LEU A 279 -18.40 -3.75 18.90
N LEU A 280 -18.08 -5.04 19.01
CA LEU A 280 -16.77 -5.52 19.44
C LEU A 280 -16.26 -6.61 18.49
N GLU A 281 -15.11 -6.36 17.87
CA GLU A 281 -14.31 -7.41 17.22
C GLU A 281 -13.26 -7.93 18.21
N VAL A 282 -13.21 -9.25 18.40
CA VAL A 282 -12.17 -9.95 19.17
C VAL A 282 -11.43 -10.90 18.23
N THR A 283 -10.19 -10.56 17.87
CA THR A 283 -9.31 -11.48 17.15
C THR A 283 -8.61 -12.40 18.15
N VAL A 284 -8.67 -13.71 17.93
CA VAL A 284 -8.11 -14.75 18.83
C VAL A 284 -7.21 -15.71 18.07
N LEU A 285 -6.27 -16.33 18.78
CA LEU A 285 -5.66 -17.58 18.36
C LEU A 285 -6.33 -18.72 19.14
N GLU A 286 -7.10 -19.56 18.45
CA GLU A 286 -7.80 -20.72 19.01
C GLU A 286 -7.42 -21.98 18.22
N ASN A 287 -7.06 -23.08 18.89
CA ASN A 287 -6.67 -24.35 18.23
C ASN A 287 -5.51 -24.21 17.20
N ASN A 288 -4.65 -23.20 17.34
CA ASN A 288 -3.62 -22.75 16.37
C ASN A 288 -4.15 -22.11 15.07
N SER A 289 -5.46 -21.90 14.94
CA SER A 289 -6.05 -21.03 13.91
C SER A 289 -6.19 -19.60 14.43
N ARG A 290 -6.20 -18.60 13.53
CA ARG A 290 -6.61 -17.23 13.88
C ARG A 290 -8.08 -17.08 13.52
N GLU A 291 -8.91 -16.94 14.54
CA GLU A 291 -10.34 -16.73 14.40
C GLU A 291 -10.71 -15.29 14.78
N LYS A 292 -11.84 -14.80 14.28
CA LYS A 292 -12.48 -13.59 14.76
C LYS A 292 -13.81 -13.93 15.43
N LYS A 293 -14.16 -13.18 16.46
CA LYS A 293 -15.47 -13.20 17.10
C LYS A 293 -16.04 -11.80 17.11
N TYR A 294 -17.34 -11.69 16.89
CA TYR A 294 -18.02 -10.42 16.73
C TYR A 294 -19.19 -10.35 17.71
N PHE A 295 -19.33 -9.21 18.38
CA PHE A 295 -20.39 -8.99 19.36
C PHE A 295 -21.06 -7.64 19.14
N GLU A 296 -22.33 -7.55 19.52
CA GLU A 296 -23.15 -6.34 19.49
C GLU A 296 -23.83 -6.19 20.85
N LYS A 297 -23.84 -4.98 21.42
CA LYS A 297 -24.55 -4.68 22.68
C LYS A 297 -25.96 -4.17 22.37
N VAL A 298 -26.98 -4.99 22.67
CA VAL A 298 -28.39 -4.64 22.47
C VAL A 298 -29.08 -4.59 23.82
N ASN A 299 -29.79 -3.49 24.11
CA ASN A 299 -30.43 -3.26 25.41
C ASN A 299 -29.46 -3.42 26.61
N GLY A 300 -28.20 -3.02 26.44
CA GLY A 300 -27.15 -3.14 27.45
C GLY A 300 -26.51 -4.53 27.59
N ALA A 301 -26.96 -5.54 26.83
CA ALA A 301 -26.42 -6.89 26.86
C ALA A 301 -25.69 -7.24 25.55
N TRP A 302 -24.44 -7.69 25.67
CA TRP A 302 -23.67 -8.24 24.55
C TRP A 302 -24.25 -9.57 24.05
N GLN A 303 -24.34 -9.71 22.73
CA GLN A 303 -24.76 -10.90 22.01
C GLN A 303 -23.71 -11.23 20.94
N ASP A 304 -23.36 -12.52 20.80
CA ASP A 304 -22.56 -13.02 19.68
C ASP A 304 -23.31 -12.80 18.35
N ILE A 305 -22.61 -12.25 17.36
CA ILE A 305 -23.10 -12.05 15.99
C ILE A 305 -22.09 -12.63 14.98
N ASP A 306 -22.51 -12.79 13.73
CA ASP A 306 -21.60 -13.18 12.65
C ASP A 306 -20.93 -11.96 11.97
N GLU A 307 -19.86 -12.23 11.23
CA GLU A 307 -19.11 -11.27 10.42
C GLU A 307 -20.00 -10.47 9.47
N THR A 308 -21.02 -11.12 8.91
CA THR A 308 -21.97 -10.55 7.97
C THR A 308 -22.85 -9.49 8.62
N LYS A 309 -23.35 -9.74 9.83
CA LYS A 309 -24.05 -8.69 10.60
C LYS A 309 -23.08 -7.60 11.07
N PHE A 310 -21.89 -7.97 11.54
CA PHE A 310 -20.91 -7.01 12.05
C PHE A 310 -20.48 -5.99 10.99
N ASP A 311 -20.11 -6.46 9.79
CA ASP A 311 -19.74 -5.61 8.65
C ASP A 311 -20.90 -4.72 8.19
N LYS A 312 -22.15 -5.16 8.34
CA LYS A 312 -23.33 -4.33 8.09
C LYS A 312 -23.44 -3.17 9.09
N GLU A 313 -23.52 -3.47 10.39
CA GLU A 313 -23.76 -2.43 11.40
C GLU A 313 -22.57 -1.45 11.48
N LYS A 314 -21.35 -1.92 11.21
CA LYS A 314 -20.17 -1.07 11.00
C LYS A 314 -20.21 -0.28 9.69
N GLY A 315 -20.61 -0.92 8.58
CA GLY A 315 -20.63 -0.32 7.24
C GLY A 315 -21.66 0.80 7.09
N ILE A 316 -22.73 0.79 7.88
CA ILE A 316 -23.71 1.88 7.97
C ILE A 316 -23.08 3.18 8.52
N ARG A 317 -21.99 3.09 9.29
CA ARG A 317 -21.31 4.25 9.93
C ARG A 317 -20.27 4.95 9.05
N GLY A 318 -19.53 4.21 8.23
CA GLY A 318 -18.48 4.73 7.32
C GLY A 318 -19.04 5.51 6.12
N GLY A 319 -19.77 6.59 6.41
CA GLY A 319 -20.80 7.18 5.55
C GLY A 319 -20.30 7.99 4.35
N LYS A 320 -19.67 7.34 3.36
CA LYS A 320 -19.53 7.92 2.00
C LYS A 320 -19.24 6.98 0.83
N PHE A 321 -18.67 5.80 1.04
CA PHE A 321 -18.08 5.04 -0.08
C PHE A 321 -19.11 4.38 -1.04
N VAL A 322 -20.35 4.12 -0.61
CA VAL A 322 -21.25 3.20 -1.34
C VAL A 322 -22.04 3.83 -2.51
N SER A 323 -22.16 5.16 -2.58
CA SER A 323 -23.25 5.85 -3.31
C SER A 323 -23.20 5.87 -4.84
N ALA A 324 -22.28 5.15 -5.48
CA ALA A 324 -22.17 5.04 -6.95
C ALA A 324 -22.64 3.68 -7.50
N PHE A 325 -22.96 2.73 -6.61
CA PHE A 325 -23.35 1.36 -6.96
C PHE A 325 -24.60 0.87 -6.22
N LEU A 326 -25.03 1.57 -5.16
CA LEU A 326 -26.24 1.26 -4.37
C LEU A 326 -27.49 1.18 -5.24
N ASP A 327 -27.76 2.24 -6.00
CA ASP A 327 -28.95 2.48 -6.81
C ASP A 327 -29.13 1.51 -8.00
N LYS A 328 -28.13 0.67 -8.25
CA LYS A 328 -28.21 -0.46 -9.20
C LYS A 328 -28.59 -1.78 -8.51
N VAL A 329 -28.54 -1.91 -7.19
CA VAL A 329 -28.95 -3.11 -6.44
C VAL A 329 -30.34 -2.90 -5.84
N ASP A 330 -31.12 -3.98 -5.73
CA ASP A 330 -32.43 -3.96 -5.07
C ASP A 330 -32.24 -3.89 -3.54
N GLU A 331 -32.14 -2.66 -2.99
CA GLU A 331 -31.95 -2.42 -1.55
C GLU A 331 -33.09 -2.98 -0.67
N SER A 332 -34.27 -3.30 -1.25
CA SER A 332 -35.33 -4.00 -0.51
C SER A 332 -34.99 -5.48 -0.25
N LEU A 333 -34.08 -6.05 -1.04
CA LEU A 333 -33.62 -7.43 -0.98
C LEU A 333 -32.19 -7.59 -0.46
N PHE A 334 -31.36 -6.54 -0.51
CA PHE A 334 -29.97 -6.60 -0.07
C PHE A 334 -29.59 -5.42 0.82
N ASP A 335 -28.73 -5.66 1.80
CA ASP A 335 -27.79 -4.64 2.30
C ASP A 335 -26.50 -4.74 1.48
N VAL A 336 -25.82 -3.62 1.23
CA VAL A 336 -24.79 -3.50 0.19
C VAL A 336 -23.55 -2.79 0.72
N LEU A 337 -22.38 -3.38 0.52
CA LEU A 337 -21.08 -2.87 0.97
C LEU A 337 -20.10 -2.83 -0.21
N GLY A 338 -19.41 -1.69 -0.39
CA GLY A 338 -18.33 -1.53 -1.35
C GLY A 338 -16.98 -1.97 -0.78
N SER A 339 -16.11 -2.54 -1.60
CA SER A 339 -14.72 -2.87 -1.26
C SER A 339 -13.84 -2.93 -2.52
N LEU A 340 -12.52 -2.94 -2.36
CA LEU A 340 -11.54 -3.08 -3.44
C LEU A 340 -10.66 -4.31 -3.17
N GLU A 341 -10.47 -5.18 -4.16
CA GLU A 341 -9.54 -6.32 -4.08
C GLU A 341 -8.57 -6.30 -5.27
N ASP A 342 -7.28 -6.13 -5.02
CA ASP A 342 -6.21 -6.18 -6.05
C ASP A 342 -6.54 -5.29 -7.29
N GLY A 343 -7.01 -4.06 -7.04
CA GLY A 343 -7.42 -3.09 -8.07
C GLY A 343 -8.82 -3.33 -8.67
N VAL A 344 -9.51 -4.41 -8.32
CA VAL A 344 -10.86 -4.74 -8.79
C VAL A 344 -11.90 -4.26 -7.77
N ASN A 345 -12.89 -3.47 -8.21
CA ASN A 345 -14.02 -3.10 -7.36
C ASN A 345 -14.90 -4.33 -7.05
N VAL A 346 -15.34 -4.46 -5.79
CA VAL A 346 -16.09 -5.62 -5.27
C VAL A 346 -17.25 -5.16 -4.41
N LEU A 347 -18.48 -5.50 -4.82
CA LEU A 347 -19.69 -5.29 -4.03
C LEU A 347 -20.03 -6.56 -3.23
N ARG A 348 -20.13 -6.45 -1.91
CA ARG A 348 -20.59 -7.52 -1.01
C ARG A 348 -22.04 -7.24 -0.65
N LEU A 349 -22.91 -8.20 -0.91
CA LEU A 349 -24.36 -8.08 -0.79
C LEU A 349 -24.86 -9.07 0.25
N LEU A 350 -25.66 -8.61 1.20
CA LEU A 350 -26.19 -9.42 2.31
C LEU A 350 -27.70 -9.55 2.13
N ALA A 351 -28.21 -10.78 2.05
CA ALA A 351 -29.58 -11.04 1.60
C ALA A 351 -30.60 -10.83 2.73
N LYS A 352 -31.61 -10.00 2.49
CA LYS A 352 -32.76 -9.79 3.38
C LYS A 352 -33.72 -10.99 3.31
N GLU A 353 -34.56 -11.16 4.33
CA GLU A 353 -35.42 -12.34 4.44
C GLU A 353 -36.32 -12.53 3.20
N GLY A 354 -36.42 -13.78 2.70
CA GLY A 354 -37.18 -14.12 1.49
C GLY A 354 -36.47 -13.85 0.16
N THR A 355 -35.24 -13.30 0.18
CA THR A 355 -34.49 -12.96 -1.04
C THR A 355 -34.09 -14.20 -1.83
N SER A 356 -34.73 -14.36 -2.99
CA SER A 356 -34.67 -15.54 -3.85
C SER A 356 -34.14 -15.25 -5.27
N LYS A 357 -33.75 -14.02 -5.57
CA LYS A 357 -33.13 -13.58 -6.84
C LYS A 357 -31.97 -12.61 -6.57
N LEU A 358 -31.12 -12.36 -7.57
CA LEU A 358 -30.17 -11.25 -7.58
C LEU A 358 -30.17 -10.56 -8.95
N THR A 359 -30.31 -9.24 -8.93
CA THR A 359 -30.33 -8.34 -10.09
C THR A 359 -29.37 -7.17 -9.86
N TYR A 360 -28.82 -6.62 -10.95
CA TYR A 360 -28.04 -5.38 -10.93
C TYR A 360 -28.44 -4.52 -12.14
N GLY A 361 -29.04 -3.36 -11.91
CA GLY A 361 -29.75 -2.59 -12.92
C GLY A 361 -30.84 -3.45 -13.60
N SER A 362 -30.79 -3.53 -14.93
CA SER A 362 -31.63 -4.42 -15.73
C SER A 362 -31.29 -5.91 -15.59
N ASP A 363 -30.09 -6.25 -15.13
CA ASP A 363 -29.47 -7.52 -15.45
C ASP A 363 -29.70 -8.57 -14.35
N THR A 364 -30.28 -9.70 -14.74
CA THR A 364 -30.56 -10.81 -13.83
C THR A 364 -29.31 -11.68 -13.64
N ILE A 365 -28.45 -11.25 -12.71
CA ILE A 365 -27.26 -11.99 -12.29
C ILE A 365 -27.63 -13.41 -11.85
N TRP A 366 -28.72 -13.58 -11.10
CA TRP A 366 -29.24 -14.89 -10.72
C TRP A 366 -30.78 -14.88 -10.63
N PRO A 367 -31.49 -15.68 -11.46
CA PRO A 367 -32.95 -15.71 -11.50
C PRO A 367 -33.58 -16.50 -10.34
N GLY A 368 -32.77 -16.95 -9.38
CA GLY A 368 -33.22 -17.81 -8.30
C GLY A 368 -33.25 -19.30 -8.63
N LYS A 369 -33.69 -20.08 -7.64
CA LYS A 369 -34.23 -21.43 -7.79
C LYS A 369 -35.42 -21.57 -6.84
N LYS A 370 -36.41 -22.40 -7.20
CA LYS A 370 -37.55 -22.66 -6.31
C LYS A 370 -37.04 -23.19 -4.96
N ASP A 371 -37.59 -22.63 -3.88
CA ASP A 371 -37.31 -23.00 -2.49
C ASP A 371 -35.83 -22.81 -2.04
N VAL A 372 -35.02 -22.04 -2.79
CA VAL A 372 -33.61 -21.71 -2.43
C VAL A 372 -33.46 -20.20 -2.24
N MET A 373 -33.11 -19.80 -1.01
CA MET A 373 -32.82 -18.40 -0.67
C MET A 373 -31.33 -18.07 -0.83
N CYS A 374 -31.05 -16.81 -1.16
CA CYS A 374 -29.74 -16.19 -1.01
C CYS A 374 -29.44 -15.98 0.49
N LEU A 375 -28.16 -16.01 0.86
CA LEU A 375 -27.67 -15.55 2.16
C LEU A 375 -26.74 -14.34 1.96
N SER A 376 -25.83 -14.44 0.99
CA SER A 376 -25.00 -13.32 0.55
C SER A 376 -24.54 -13.52 -0.89
N ALA A 377 -24.08 -12.44 -1.52
CA ALA A 377 -23.41 -12.50 -2.81
C ALA A 377 -22.21 -11.56 -2.86
N ILE A 378 -21.23 -11.88 -3.70
CA ILE A 378 -20.08 -11.05 -4.01
C ILE A 378 -20.09 -10.81 -5.52
N LEU A 379 -20.08 -9.53 -5.94
CA LEU A 379 -19.97 -9.11 -7.33
C LEU A 379 -18.59 -8.51 -7.56
N TYR A 380 -17.86 -9.00 -8.55
CA TYR A 380 -16.59 -8.42 -9.00
C TYR A 380 -16.82 -7.61 -10.27
N MET A 381 -16.39 -6.37 -10.26
CA MET A 381 -16.71 -5.37 -11.28
C MET A 381 -15.61 -5.29 -12.35
N ASP A 382 -16.02 -5.15 -13.60
CA ASP A 382 -15.17 -4.66 -14.69
C ASP A 382 -15.71 -3.28 -15.10
N GLY A 383 -15.05 -2.21 -14.64
CA GLY A 383 -15.58 -0.85 -14.70
C GLY A 383 -16.79 -0.67 -13.78
N ASP A 384 -17.91 -0.21 -14.32
CA ASP A 384 -19.17 0.01 -13.59
C ASP A 384 -20.14 -1.20 -13.64
N GLN A 385 -19.72 -2.32 -14.24
CA GLN A 385 -20.54 -3.50 -14.50
C GLN A 385 -19.98 -4.77 -13.85
N PRO A 386 -20.81 -5.58 -13.16
CA PRO A 386 -20.38 -6.85 -12.60
C PRO A 386 -20.10 -7.85 -13.72
N THR A 387 -18.97 -8.56 -13.66
CA THR A 387 -18.61 -9.61 -14.64
C THR A 387 -18.45 -10.98 -14.02
N LEU A 388 -18.24 -11.07 -12.71
CA LEU A 388 -18.22 -12.32 -11.95
C LEU A 388 -19.09 -12.18 -10.71
N ALA A 389 -19.78 -13.27 -10.34
CA ALA A 389 -20.53 -13.31 -9.10
C ALA A 389 -20.34 -14.64 -8.35
N VAL A 390 -20.33 -14.58 -7.02
CA VAL A 390 -20.36 -15.72 -6.11
C VAL A 390 -21.57 -15.54 -5.20
N ILE A 391 -22.53 -16.44 -5.26
CA ILE A 391 -23.77 -16.36 -4.47
C ILE A 391 -23.78 -17.51 -3.46
N LYS A 392 -23.81 -17.18 -2.18
CA LYS A 392 -23.90 -18.13 -1.07
C LYS A 392 -25.38 -18.37 -0.77
N THR A 393 -25.78 -19.63 -0.78
CA THR A 393 -27.09 -20.13 -0.35
C THR A 393 -26.88 -21.06 0.84
N LYS A 394 -27.95 -21.46 1.55
CA LYS A 394 -27.85 -22.34 2.73
C LYS A 394 -27.06 -23.64 2.45
N ASP A 395 -27.30 -24.25 1.30
CA ASP A 395 -26.82 -25.60 0.98
C ASP A 395 -25.80 -25.62 -0.18
N SER A 396 -25.46 -24.47 -0.78
CA SER A 396 -24.55 -24.40 -1.94
C SER A 396 -23.92 -23.02 -2.19
N VAL A 397 -22.77 -23.01 -2.87
CA VAL A 397 -22.17 -21.79 -3.46
C VAL A 397 -22.35 -21.82 -4.97
N ILE A 398 -22.98 -20.80 -5.52
CA ILE A 398 -23.32 -20.66 -6.94
C ILE A 398 -22.37 -19.64 -7.57
N TYR A 399 -21.48 -20.12 -8.43
CA TYR A 399 -20.59 -19.27 -9.23
C TYR A 399 -21.29 -18.86 -10.53
N ARG A 400 -21.28 -17.57 -10.86
CA ARG A 400 -21.80 -17.03 -12.12
C ARG A 400 -20.74 -16.15 -12.79
N TYR A 401 -20.82 -15.99 -14.11
CA TYR A 401 -20.00 -15.06 -14.87
C TYR A 401 -20.79 -14.46 -16.03
N HIS A 402 -20.51 -13.22 -16.40
CA HIS A 402 -21.06 -12.60 -17.60
C HIS A 402 -20.23 -13.02 -18.83
N ASP A 403 -20.88 -13.45 -19.90
CA ASP A 403 -20.22 -13.84 -21.16
C ASP A 403 -20.08 -12.69 -22.18
N GLY A 404 -20.43 -11.47 -21.77
CA GLY A 404 -20.52 -10.29 -22.63
C GLY A 404 -21.90 -10.11 -23.28
N LYS A 405 -22.85 -11.04 -23.05
CA LYS A 405 -24.25 -10.94 -23.50
C LYS A 405 -25.26 -11.34 -22.43
N GLN A 406 -24.92 -12.31 -21.56
CA GLN A 406 -25.79 -12.81 -20.50
C GLN A 406 -25.00 -13.48 -19.37
N TRP A 407 -25.67 -13.69 -18.24
CA TRP A 407 -25.10 -14.35 -17.06
C TRP A 407 -25.18 -15.87 -17.14
N GLN A 408 -24.01 -16.51 -17.17
CA GLN A 408 -23.80 -17.94 -17.29
C GLN A 408 -23.43 -18.60 -15.96
N ASN A 409 -23.66 -19.92 -15.86
CA ASN A 409 -23.25 -20.72 -14.70
C ASN A 409 -21.77 -21.08 -14.79
N GLY A 410 -21.02 -20.79 -13.73
CA GLY A 410 -19.60 -21.11 -13.57
C GLY A 410 -19.34 -22.38 -12.76
N SER A 411 -18.07 -22.62 -12.49
CA SER A 411 -17.57 -23.56 -11.48
C SER A 411 -16.38 -22.91 -10.79
N GLU A 412 -16.12 -23.23 -9.52
CA GLU A 412 -15.13 -22.54 -8.68
C GLU A 412 -13.77 -22.33 -9.36
N GLY A 413 -13.14 -23.40 -9.89
CA GLY A 413 -11.85 -23.29 -10.58
C GLY A 413 -11.90 -22.37 -11.80
N ARG A 414 -13.01 -22.35 -12.54
CA ARG A 414 -13.22 -21.42 -13.68
C ARG A 414 -13.64 -20.01 -13.25
N HIS A 415 -14.08 -19.82 -12.01
CA HIS A 415 -14.25 -18.50 -11.41
C HIS A 415 -12.89 -17.95 -10.96
N LYS A 416 -12.09 -18.73 -10.20
CA LYS A 416 -10.73 -18.38 -9.79
C LYS A 416 -9.83 -17.96 -10.96
N ILE A 417 -9.86 -18.71 -12.07
CA ILE A 417 -9.12 -18.36 -13.31
C ILE A 417 -9.60 -17.04 -13.94
N ARG A 418 -10.90 -16.73 -13.89
CA ARG A 418 -11.43 -15.45 -14.41
C ARG A 418 -11.13 -14.28 -13.48
N LEU A 419 -11.22 -14.50 -12.16
CA LEU A 419 -10.92 -13.47 -11.17
C LEU A 419 -9.44 -13.07 -11.23
N LYS A 420 -8.51 -14.03 -11.41
CA LYS A 420 -7.10 -13.71 -11.66
C LYS A 420 -6.95 -12.82 -12.91
N LYS A 421 -7.63 -13.15 -14.01
CA LYS A 421 -7.61 -12.35 -15.26
C LYS A 421 -8.25 -10.97 -15.14
N LEU A 422 -9.22 -10.81 -14.25
CA LEU A 422 -9.81 -9.50 -13.94
C LEU A 422 -8.83 -8.65 -13.12
N LYS A 423 -8.14 -9.26 -12.15
CA LYS A 423 -7.07 -8.60 -11.37
C LYS A 423 -5.87 -8.23 -12.24
N GLU A 424 -5.39 -9.12 -13.12
CA GLU A 424 -4.38 -8.85 -14.18
C GLU A 424 -4.77 -7.69 -15.13
N LYS A 425 -6.08 -7.40 -15.30
CA LYS A 425 -6.58 -6.28 -16.11
C LYS A 425 -6.45 -4.93 -15.38
N TYR A 426 -6.61 -4.93 -14.06
CA TYR A 426 -6.55 -3.75 -13.20
C TYR A 426 -5.17 -3.52 -12.55
N GLU A 427 -4.25 -4.47 -12.70
CA GLU A 427 -2.84 -4.32 -12.37
C GLU A 427 -2.21 -3.11 -13.10
N PRO A 428 -1.48 -2.21 -12.40
CA PRO A 428 -0.96 -0.99 -12.97
C PRO A 428 0.14 -1.24 -14.00
N GLU A 429 0.17 -0.44 -15.05
CA GLU A 429 1.15 -0.57 -16.13
C GLU A 429 2.56 -0.17 -15.68
N LYS A 430 3.52 -1.10 -15.78
CA LYS A 430 4.91 -0.84 -15.40
C LYS A 430 5.80 -0.59 -16.62
N THR A 431 6.83 0.23 -16.42
CA THR A 431 7.90 0.48 -17.38
C THR A 431 9.18 -0.24 -16.93
N LEU A 432 9.72 -1.13 -17.76
CA LEU A 432 11.00 -1.79 -17.50
C LEU A 432 12.15 -0.90 -18.00
N ASP A 433 13.01 -0.43 -17.10
CA ASP A 433 14.25 0.27 -17.42
C ASP A 433 15.44 -0.70 -17.39
N ILE A 434 16.02 -0.99 -18.56
CA ILE A 434 17.13 -1.93 -18.68
C ILE A 434 18.51 -1.31 -18.43
N SER A 435 18.60 0.03 -18.37
CA SER A 435 19.88 0.78 -18.37
C SER A 435 20.82 0.46 -17.20
N LYS A 436 20.27 -0.07 -16.09
CA LYS A 436 21.00 -0.30 -14.84
C LYS A 436 21.45 -1.75 -14.63
N GLY A 437 20.89 -2.71 -15.36
CA GLY A 437 21.19 -4.14 -15.16
C GLY A 437 20.99 -4.60 -13.71
N GLU A 438 19.90 -4.18 -13.05
CA GLU A 438 19.59 -4.52 -11.66
C GLU A 438 18.20 -5.17 -11.50
N ASN A 439 17.99 -5.88 -10.38
CA ASN A 439 16.66 -6.35 -9.99
C ASN A 439 15.74 -5.16 -9.69
N THR A 440 14.52 -5.19 -10.22
CA THR A 440 13.52 -4.13 -10.05
C THR A 440 12.22 -4.69 -9.46
N ASP A 441 11.27 -3.82 -9.14
CA ASP A 441 9.88 -4.20 -8.88
C ASP A 441 9.11 -4.60 -10.17
N VAL A 442 9.78 -4.53 -11.32
CA VAL A 442 9.24 -4.83 -12.66
C VAL A 442 9.72 -6.19 -13.17
N GLY A 443 10.82 -6.72 -12.61
CA GLY A 443 11.39 -8.02 -12.99
C GLY A 443 12.75 -8.33 -12.36
N ILE A 444 13.13 -9.61 -12.41
CA ILE A 444 14.44 -10.09 -11.95
C ILE A 444 15.45 -10.07 -13.09
N TYR A 445 16.58 -9.44 -12.82
CA TYR A 445 17.77 -9.45 -13.66
C TYR A 445 18.69 -10.61 -13.29
N SER A 446 19.23 -11.29 -14.29
CA SER A 446 20.32 -12.27 -14.13
C SER A 446 21.35 -12.07 -15.23
N SER A 447 22.64 -12.12 -14.88
CA SER A 447 23.74 -11.90 -15.83
C SER A 447 24.71 -13.08 -15.87
N ASN A 448 25.15 -13.45 -17.07
CA ASN A 448 26.23 -14.40 -17.32
C ASN A 448 27.29 -13.75 -18.23
N CYS A 449 28.57 -13.91 -17.90
CA CYS A 449 29.69 -13.35 -18.66
C CYS A 449 30.69 -14.46 -19.02
N ASN A 450 30.72 -14.85 -20.30
CA ASN A 450 31.59 -15.90 -20.83
C ASN A 450 32.36 -15.35 -22.04
N ASP A 451 33.67 -15.55 -22.11
CA ASP A 451 34.53 -15.38 -23.29
C ASP A 451 34.24 -14.12 -24.15
N GLY A 452 34.14 -12.96 -23.48
CA GLY A 452 33.93 -11.66 -24.14
C GLY A 452 32.47 -11.30 -24.47
N THR A 453 31.52 -12.19 -24.18
CA THR A 453 30.08 -11.93 -24.28
C THR A 453 29.46 -11.78 -22.89
N SER A 454 28.73 -10.68 -22.67
CA SER A 454 27.87 -10.51 -21.50
C SER A 454 26.40 -10.65 -21.92
N ILE A 455 25.63 -11.45 -21.19
CA ILE A 455 24.19 -11.63 -21.40
C ILE A 455 23.48 -11.22 -20.10
N GLY A 456 22.54 -10.29 -20.20
CA GLY A 456 21.62 -9.90 -19.13
C GLY A 456 20.19 -10.28 -19.48
N ILE A 457 19.49 -10.95 -18.58
CA ILE A 457 18.13 -11.44 -18.76
C ILE A 457 17.23 -10.78 -17.72
N PHE A 458 16.15 -10.14 -18.16
CA PHE A 458 15.08 -9.63 -17.32
C PHE A 458 13.83 -10.50 -17.48
N ASP A 459 13.38 -11.09 -16.37
CA ASP A 459 12.14 -11.86 -16.23
C ASP A 459 11.10 -11.00 -15.49
N PRO A 460 10.03 -10.51 -16.16
CA PRO A 460 9.00 -9.67 -15.54
C PRO A 460 8.04 -10.35 -14.57
N ARG A 461 8.07 -11.67 -14.42
CA ARG A 461 7.31 -12.43 -13.38
C ARG A 461 5.84 -12.07 -13.22
N SER A 462 5.07 -12.18 -14.30
CA SER A 462 3.64 -11.83 -14.39
C SER A 462 3.31 -10.34 -14.46
N THR A 463 4.25 -9.44 -14.18
CA THR A 463 4.03 -7.98 -14.21
C THR A 463 3.57 -7.49 -15.58
N ARG A 464 2.56 -6.61 -15.63
CA ARG A 464 2.13 -5.99 -16.91
C ARG A 464 3.08 -4.88 -17.40
N VAL A 465 4.19 -5.29 -18.01
CA VAL A 465 5.18 -4.38 -18.64
C VAL A 465 4.68 -3.89 -20.01
N THR A 466 4.16 -2.66 -20.09
CA THR A 466 3.69 -2.07 -21.37
C THR A 466 4.71 -1.16 -22.03
N LYS A 467 5.89 -0.95 -21.40
CA LYS A 467 6.96 -0.09 -21.94
C LYS A 467 8.34 -0.60 -21.51
N VAL A 468 9.33 -0.51 -22.41
CA VAL A 468 10.74 -0.84 -22.16
C VAL A 468 11.61 0.34 -22.57
N VAL A 469 12.50 0.78 -21.66
CA VAL A 469 13.37 1.95 -21.83
C VAL A 469 14.84 1.63 -21.51
N ASP A 470 15.76 2.38 -22.13
CA ASP A 470 17.17 2.48 -21.77
C ASP A 470 17.40 3.89 -21.21
N GLY A 471 17.11 4.05 -19.90
CA GLY A 471 17.06 5.34 -19.23
C GLY A 471 15.92 6.19 -19.79
N GLU A 472 16.26 7.34 -20.38
CA GLU A 472 15.29 8.24 -21.02
C GLU A 472 14.85 7.74 -22.41
N ASN A 473 15.57 6.80 -23.02
CA ASN A 473 15.31 6.33 -24.39
C ASN A 473 14.23 5.25 -24.41
N VAL A 474 13.07 5.53 -25.01
CA VAL A 474 12.04 4.50 -25.24
C VAL A 474 12.49 3.55 -26.34
N ILE A 475 12.64 2.26 -26.01
CA ILE A 475 13.01 1.20 -26.96
C ILE A 475 11.77 0.58 -27.58
N TRP A 476 10.79 0.28 -26.73
CA TRP A 476 9.50 -0.28 -27.10
C TRP A 476 8.40 0.24 -26.18
N GLN A 477 7.20 0.38 -26.73
CA GLN A 477 5.98 0.67 -25.99
C GLN A 477 4.82 -0.06 -26.67
N ALA A 478 3.94 -0.66 -25.88
CA ALA A 478 2.80 -1.44 -26.35
C ALA A 478 1.88 -0.62 -27.25
N GLY A 479 1.41 -1.23 -28.34
CA GLY A 479 0.55 -0.58 -29.31
C GLY A 479 -0.23 -1.57 -30.17
N GLY A 480 -1.45 -1.18 -30.56
CA GLY A 480 -2.34 -1.98 -31.41
C GLY A 480 -2.75 -3.30 -30.74
N ASN A 481 -2.08 -4.40 -31.11
CA ASN A 481 -2.36 -5.75 -30.64
C ASN A 481 -1.30 -6.32 -29.67
N GLU A 482 -0.24 -5.55 -29.39
CA GLU A 482 0.83 -5.91 -28.45
C GLU A 482 0.38 -5.54 -27.02
N LYS A 483 0.49 -6.48 -26.06
CA LYS A 483 -0.14 -6.33 -24.72
C LYS A 483 0.88 -6.01 -23.63
N ASN A 484 1.90 -6.85 -23.49
CA ASN A 484 2.98 -6.66 -22.53
C ASN A 484 4.24 -7.43 -22.97
N CYS A 485 5.39 -6.99 -22.49
CA CYS A 485 6.64 -7.75 -22.57
C CYS A 485 6.63 -8.87 -21.52
N THR A 486 7.02 -10.09 -21.92
CA THR A 486 7.08 -11.30 -21.09
C THR A 486 8.50 -11.77 -20.80
N TRP A 487 9.50 -11.28 -21.53
CA TRP A 487 10.92 -11.58 -21.35
C TRP A 487 11.79 -10.53 -22.05
N ALA A 488 12.97 -10.22 -21.51
CA ALA A 488 13.98 -9.43 -22.22
C ALA A 488 15.40 -10.00 -22.06
N GLU A 489 16.12 -10.21 -23.16
CA GLU A 489 17.55 -10.56 -23.18
C GLU A 489 18.35 -9.40 -23.80
N ILE A 490 19.15 -8.69 -22.99
CA ILE A 490 20.21 -7.81 -23.50
C ILE A 490 21.51 -8.61 -23.67
N ARG A 491 22.20 -8.42 -24.78
CA ARG A 491 23.48 -9.06 -25.08
C ARG A 491 24.49 -8.00 -25.50
N LEU A 492 25.71 -8.11 -24.98
CA LEU A 492 26.81 -7.20 -25.23
C LEU A 492 28.03 -8.05 -25.64
N GLU A 493 28.42 -7.93 -26.91
CA GLU A 493 29.45 -8.74 -27.57
C GLU A 493 30.45 -7.80 -28.25
N GLY A 494 31.60 -7.56 -27.60
CA GLY A 494 32.47 -6.44 -27.95
C GLY A 494 31.73 -5.10 -27.84
N ASP A 495 31.84 -4.25 -28.86
CA ASP A 495 31.14 -2.95 -28.94
C ASP A 495 29.65 -3.08 -29.37
N GLN A 496 29.13 -4.29 -29.55
CA GLN A 496 27.77 -4.52 -30.06
C GLN A 496 26.77 -4.85 -28.95
N GLU A 497 25.86 -3.92 -28.68
CA GLU A 497 24.67 -4.16 -27.86
C GLU A 497 23.46 -4.57 -28.72
N THR A 498 22.82 -5.70 -28.38
CA THR A 498 21.50 -6.11 -28.89
C THR A 498 20.53 -6.41 -27.75
N LEU A 499 19.23 -6.32 -28.03
CA LEU A 499 18.14 -6.57 -27.09
C LEU A 499 17.05 -7.38 -27.79
N LYS A 500 16.64 -8.49 -27.20
CA LYS A 500 15.45 -9.27 -27.60
C LYS A 500 14.36 -9.07 -26.58
N LEU A 501 13.15 -8.82 -27.04
CA LEU A 501 11.93 -8.80 -26.23
C LEU A 501 10.99 -9.91 -26.70
N ASP A 502 10.50 -10.73 -25.79
CA ASP A 502 9.29 -11.52 -26.06
C ASP A 502 8.08 -10.69 -25.63
N ILE A 503 7.07 -10.66 -26.50
CA ILE A 503 5.90 -9.79 -26.39
C ILE A 503 4.64 -10.65 -26.52
N GLN A 504 3.77 -10.57 -25.51
CA GLN A 504 2.48 -11.23 -25.50
C GLN A 504 1.50 -10.50 -26.43
N MET A 505 0.95 -11.21 -27.41
CA MET A 505 -0.17 -10.77 -28.25
C MET A 505 -1.34 -11.76 -28.14
N ASN A 506 -1.93 -12.20 -29.26
CA ASN A 506 -2.79 -13.38 -29.32
C ASN A 506 -2.00 -14.70 -29.51
N LYS A 507 -0.73 -14.58 -29.88
CA LYS A 507 0.37 -15.53 -29.65
C LYS A 507 1.54 -14.73 -29.04
N GLU A 508 2.56 -15.39 -28.53
CA GLU A 508 3.81 -14.74 -28.16
C GLU A 508 4.63 -14.40 -29.43
N ARG A 509 5.43 -13.33 -29.38
CA ARG A 509 6.19 -12.80 -30.51
C ARG A 509 7.55 -12.29 -30.05
N LYS A 510 8.63 -12.70 -30.72
CA LYS A 510 9.98 -12.20 -30.46
C LYS A 510 10.27 -10.96 -31.30
N VAL A 511 10.87 -9.93 -30.72
CA VAL A 511 11.31 -8.70 -31.41
C VAL A 511 12.72 -8.35 -31.01
N GLU A 512 13.60 -8.10 -31.98
CA GLU A 512 15.01 -7.83 -31.74
C GLU A 512 15.40 -6.40 -32.14
N PHE A 513 16.27 -5.80 -31.33
CA PHE A 513 16.81 -4.45 -31.46
C PHE A 513 18.34 -4.48 -31.37
N LYS A 514 19.00 -3.52 -32.03
CA LYS A 514 20.44 -3.25 -31.95
C LYS A 514 20.67 -1.79 -31.60
N LYS A 515 21.68 -1.51 -30.78
CA LYS A 515 22.12 -0.16 -30.47
C LYS A 515 23.11 0.31 -31.54
N GLU A 516 22.82 1.42 -32.20
CA GLU A 516 23.71 2.04 -33.18
C GLU A 516 23.84 3.54 -32.87
N CYS A 517 25.07 4.00 -32.65
CA CYS A 517 25.37 5.39 -32.25
C CYS A 517 24.52 5.85 -31.04
N GLY A 518 24.38 4.99 -30.03
CA GLY A 518 23.59 5.26 -28.82
C GLY A 518 22.07 5.16 -28.98
N LYS A 519 21.55 4.79 -30.15
CA LYS A 519 20.10 4.66 -30.41
C LYS A 519 19.71 3.24 -30.76
N TRP A 520 18.67 2.73 -30.10
CA TRP A 520 18.10 1.42 -30.40
C TRP A 520 17.31 1.44 -31.73
N LYS A 521 17.52 0.43 -32.56
CA LYS A 521 16.82 0.20 -33.83
C LYS A 521 16.34 -1.25 -33.88
N ARG A 522 15.06 -1.47 -34.20
CA ARG A 522 14.50 -2.80 -34.45
C ARG A 522 15.14 -3.41 -35.72
N ILE A 523 15.71 -4.60 -35.62
CA ILE A 523 16.51 -5.23 -36.71
C ILE A 523 15.72 -6.28 -37.49
N SER A 524 14.85 -7.04 -36.84
CA SER A 524 14.25 -8.25 -37.41
C SER A 524 12.83 -8.50 -36.91
N GLU A 525 12.10 -9.33 -37.66
CA GLU A 525 10.96 -10.08 -37.17
C GLU A 525 11.22 -11.57 -37.44
N ALA A 526 11.40 -12.36 -36.39
CA ALA A 526 11.45 -13.81 -36.52
C ALA A 526 10.02 -14.36 -36.47
N MET A 527 9.62 -15.13 -37.49
CA MET A 527 8.46 -16.01 -37.41
C MET A 527 8.95 -17.42 -37.08
N ASP A 528 8.57 -17.90 -35.88
CA ASP A 528 8.59 -19.32 -35.51
C ASP A 528 7.31 -20.02 -36.03
#